data_AF-A0A072P121-F1
#
_entry.id   AF-A0A072P121-F1
#
_cell.length_a   1.000
_cell.length_b   1.000
_cell.length_c   1.000
_cell.angle_alpha   90.00
_cell.angle_beta   90.00
_cell.angle_gamma   90.00
#
_symmetry.space_group_name_H-M   'P 1'
#
loop_
_entity.id
_entity.type
_entity.pdbx_description
1 polymer ?
#
loop_
_entity_poly.entity_id
_entity_poly.type
_entity_poly.pdbx_seq_one_letter_code
_entity_poly.pdbx_strand_id
1 'polypeptide(L)'
;MRASLAGAVLVGCGLVLALPPGQGNNNLPGSGHGVCGTPHRYRCLGGNQPSYASRMPWITHTSGEPSSSVLTSSLPSSSIASTTSASTTSASTTSASTTSASTTSASTTSASTTSTLTTSASTTSTLTTGTLTTSTLTTSASTTSSAPPTVTTCELGTAMGWLEGDSITLNTQSGNGCNRWGWYETPTLAELQIGISGILYVGAGGNDIANAINVGDWTAFASPTGGVTVTYSLDPGYFIDEAHIDLDCLPIDTCAPGQYTFNSGALPNLPVYANPTPLQYPTCSGGSQAYLIIHGSINYPTSATTCEPPVAT
;
A
#
# COMPACT_ATOMS: atom_id res chain seq x y z
N MET A 1 23.63 47.84 -30.36
CA MET A 1 24.01 46.72 -31.25
C MET A 1 22.93 45.65 -31.10
N ARG A 2 22.10 45.45 -32.13
CA ARG A 2 21.01 44.48 -32.17
C ARG A 2 21.49 43.26 -32.95
N ALA A 3 21.51 42.08 -32.34
CA ALA A 3 21.72 40.83 -33.03
C ALA A 3 20.40 40.05 -33.04
N SER A 4 19.81 39.97 -34.23
CA SER A 4 18.68 39.12 -34.57
C SER A 4 19.23 37.73 -34.91
N LEU A 5 18.73 36.69 -34.26
CA LEU A 5 18.95 35.30 -34.68
C LEU A 5 17.64 34.75 -35.26
N ALA A 6 17.67 34.54 -36.57
CA ALA A 6 16.69 33.81 -37.34
C ALA A 6 16.84 32.30 -37.10
N GLY A 7 15.73 31.58 -37.19
CA GLY A 7 15.59 30.20 -36.76
C GLY A 7 16.04 29.13 -37.75
N ALA A 8 15.75 27.89 -37.35
CA ALA A 8 15.66 26.73 -38.22
C ALA A 8 14.46 25.90 -37.78
N VAL A 9 13.45 25.81 -38.65
CA VAL A 9 12.31 24.89 -38.54
C VAL A 9 12.70 23.62 -39.27
N LEU A 10 12.87 22.51 -38.55
CA LEU A 10 13.05 21.19 -39.14
C LEU A 10 11.68 20.51 -39.27
N VAL A 11 11.17 20.49 -40.50
CA VAL A 11 10.00 19.70 -40.89
C VAL A 11 10.48 18.28 -41.18
N GLY A 12 10.24 17.35 -40.24
CA GLY A 12 10.46 15.92 -40.46
C GLY A 12 9.29 15.30 -41.22
N CYS A 13 9.50 14.98 -42.49
CA CYS A 13 8.60 14.16 -43.29
C CYS A 13 8.59 12.71 -42.77
N GLY A 14 7.39 12.14 -42.70
CA GLY A 14 7.14 10.79 -42.21
C GLY A 14 7.73 9.68 -43.07
N LEU A 15 8.17 8.61 -42.39
CA LEU A 15 8.43 7.32 -42.98
C LEU A 15 7.42 6.33 -42.39
N VAL A 16 6.37 6.06 -43.14
CA VAL A 16 5.41 4.97 -42.86
C VAL A 16 6.03 3.69 -43.40
N LEU A 17 6.55 2.85 -42.52
CA LEU A 17 6.91 1.47 -42.86
C LEU A 17 5.64 0.62 -42.90
N ALA A 18 5.23 0.26 -44.11
CA ALA A 18 4.20 -0.74 -44.36
C ALA A 18 4.74 -2.14 -44.02
N LEU A 19 4.06 -2.83 -43.10
CA LEU A 19 4.27 -4.26 -42.82
C LEU A 19 3.41 -5.12 -43.76
N PRO A 20 3.89 -6.29 -44.22
CA PRO A 20 3.14 -7.19 -45.09
C PRO A 20 2.02 -7.94 -44.34
N PRO A 21 0.93 -8.34 -45.04
CA PRO A 21 -0.17 -9.08 -44.44
C PRO A 21 0.02 -10.60 -44.52
N GLY A 22 -0.51 -11.33 -43.52
CA GLY A 22 -0.65 -12.79 -43.47
C GLY A 22 0.39 -13.47 -42.58
N GLN A 23 0.05 -14.34 -41.62
CA GLN A 23 -0.96 -15.39 -41.67
C GLN A 23 -1.64 -15.60 -40.32
N GLY A 24 -2.92 -15.97 -40.37
CA GLY A 24 -3.66 -16.48 -39.22
C GLY A 24 -3.21 -17.88 -38.81
N ASN A 25 -3.30 -18.17 -37.52
CA ASN A 25 -3.58 -19.52 -37.06
C ASN A 25 -4.42 -19.46 -35.79
N ASN A 26 -5.65 -19.95 -35.93
CA ASN A 26 -6.57 -20.26 -34.86
C ASN A 26 -6.01 -21.45 -34.07
N ASN A 27 -5.86 -21.32 -32.75
CA ASN A 27 -5.89 -22.48 -31.86
C ASN A 27 -6.42 -22.05 -30.49
N LEU A 28 -7.75 -22.11 -30.39
CA LEU A 28 -8.49 -22.24 -29.13
C LEU A 28 -8.40 -23.70 -28.67
N PRO A 29 -7.97 -24.01 -27.44
CA PRO A 29 -8.33 -25.28 -26.82
C PRO A 29 -9.75 -25.17 -26.25
N GLY A 30 -10.56 -26.16 -26.63
CA GLY A 30 -12.01 -26.12 -26.59
C GLY A 30 -12.68 -26.22 -25.22
N SER A 31 -13.86 -25.62 -25.16
CA SER A 31 -14.93 -25.93 -24.23
C SER A 31 -15.41 -27.38 -24.42
N GLY A 32 -15.11 -28.23 -23.44
CA GLY A 32 -15.76 -29.53 -23.27
C GLY A 32 -17.06 -29.38 -22.49
N HIS A 33 -18.20 -29.34 -23.20
CA HIS A 33 -19.51 -29.63 -22.61
C HIS A 33 -19.58 -31.12 -22.26
N GLY A 34 -19.72 -31.44 -20.98
CA GLY A 34 -20.08 -32.78 -20.48
C GLY A 34 -21.34 -32.67 -19.63
N VAL A 35 -22.48 -33.07 -20.20
CA VAL A 35 -23.78 -33.14 -19.52
C VAL A 35 -24.13 -34.61 -19.27
N CYS A 36 -24.55 -34.87 -18.03
CA CYS A 36 -25.32 -36.00 -17.50
C CYS A 36 -24.69 -37.41 -17.45
N GLY A 37 -24.49 -37.87 -16.21
CA GLY A 37 -24.33 -39.29 -15.85
C GLY A 37 -24.31 -39.51 -14.33
N THR A 38 -25.43 -39.29 -13.63
CA THR A 38 -25.76 -40.00 -12.37
C THR A 38 -26.41 -41.34 -12.72
N PRO A 39 -26.35 -42.42 -11.89
CA PRO A 39 -26.51 -42.38 -10.43
C PRO A 39 -25.63 -43.33 -9.60
N HIS A 40 -25.40 -43.01 -8.32
CA HIS A 40 -25.80 -43.83 -7.16
C HIS A 40 -25.23 -43.28 -5.84
N ARG A 41 -26.16 -42.88 -4.97
CA ARG A 41 -26.20 -43.05 -3.50
C ARG A 41 -24.86 -43.11 -2.74
N TYR A 42 -24.57 -42.07 -1.96
CA TYR A 42 -24.26 -42.23 -0.54
C TYR A 42 -24.90 -41.12 0.30
N ARG A 43 -25.64 -41.57 1.33
CA ARG A 43 -26.14 -40.76 2.44
C ARG A 43 -24.96 -40.40 3.35
N CYS A 44 -24.84 -39.14 3.73
CA CYS A 44 -24.33 -38.77 5.05
C CYS A 44 -25.36 -37.84 5.70
N LEU A 45 -26.01 -38.38 6.72
CA LEU A 45 -26.91 -37.67 7.63
C LEU A 45 -26.08 -37.09 8.77
N GLY A 46 -26.32 -35.82 9.08
CA GLY A 46 -26.43 -35.29 10.45
C GLY A 46 -25.14 -35.00 11.23
N GLY A 47 -25.11 -33.81 11.86
CA GLY A 47 -24.28 -33.60 13.04
C GLY A 47 -23.88 -32.16 13.36
N ASN A 48 -24.80 -31.43 14.00
CA ASN A 48 -24.58 -30.37 15.01
C ASN A 48 -23.65 -29.18 14.75
N GLN A 49 -24.30 -28.02 14.53
CA GLN A 49 -23.89 -26.75 15.12
C GLN A 49 -23.80 -26.84 16.65
N PRO A 50 -22.83 -26.14 17.27
CA PRO A 50 -23.05 -25.50 18.55
C PRO A 50 -23.15 -23.98 18.37
N SER A 51 -24.34 -23.46 18.65
CA SER A 51 -24.61 -22.08 18.98
C SER A 51 -23.98 -21.74 20.34
N TYR A 52 -22.99 -20.86 20.38
CA TYR A 52 -22.61 -20.13 21.59
C TYR A 52 -22.91 -18.66 21.41
N ALA A 53 -24.10 -18.27 21.86
CA ALA A 53 -24.46 -16.90 22.17
C ALA A 53 -23.95 -16.60 23.59
N SER A 54 -22.83 -15.89 23.69
CA SER A 54 -22.43 -15.24 24.94
C SER A 54 -22.62 -13.74 24.80
N ARG A 55 -23.62 -13.29 25.56
CA ARG A 55 -24.04 -11.92 25.81
C ARG A 55 -22.89 -11.13 26.44
N MET A 56 -22.61 -9.94 25.92
CA MET A 56 -21.99 -8.85 26.69
C MET A 56 -23.01 -7.70 26.78
N PRO A 57 -23.12 -7.03 27.94
CA PRO A 57 -24.14 -6.02 28.18
C PRO A 57 -23.78 -4.68 27.54
N TRP A 58 -24.76 -4.11 26.84
CA TRP A 58 -24.75 -2.74 26.36
C TRP A 58 -24.93 -1.79 27.54
N ILE A 59 -23.99 -0.87 27.74
CA ILE A 59 -24.20 0.35 28.54
C ILE A 59 -24.63 1.43 27.56
N THR A 60 -25.95 1.60 27.40
CA THR A 60 -26.53 2.74 26.69
C THR A 60 -26.73 3.89 27.67
N HIS A 61 -26.01 5.00 27.46
CA HIS A 61 -26.32 6.29 28.07
C HIS A 61 -27.59 6.85 27.43
N THR A 62 -28.68 6.84 28.19
CA THR A 62 -29.93 7.53 27.89
C THR A 62 -29.81 9.01 28.26
N SER A 63 -29.77 9.90 27.26
CA SER A 63 -30.11 11.31 27.43
C SER A 63 -31.48 11.54 26.78
N GLY A 64 -32.45 11.93 27.60
CA GLY A 64 -33.85 12.05 27.22
C GLY A 64 -34.14 13.21 26.30
N GLU A 65 -35.03 12.95 25.34
CA GLU A 65 -35.87 13.97 24.71
C GLU A 65 -37.28 13.88 25.30
N PRO A 66 -37.92 15.00 25.64
CA PRO A 66 -39.34 15.02 25.99
C PRO A 66 -40.24 15.03 24.74
N SER A 67 -41.20 14.13 24.77
CA SER A 67 -42.43 14.09 23.97
C SER A 67 -43.11 15.45 23.79
N SER A 68 -43.64 15.68 22.59
CA SER A 68 -44.93 16.35 22.40
C SER A 68 -45.57 15.95 21.05
N SER A 69 -46.48 14.98 21.17
CA SER A 69 -47.84 14.91 20.61
C SER A 69 -48.22 15.51 19.23
N VAL A 70 -48.75 14.59 18.39
CA VAL A 70 -50.07 14.58 17.70
C VAL A 70 -50.44 15.75 16.78
N LEU A 71 -50.62 15.48 15.48
CA LEU A 71 -51.93 15.47 14.79
C LEU A 71 -51.81 15.08 13.30
N THR A 72 -52.68 14.15 12.92
CA THR A 72 -53.06 13.74 11.57
C THR A 72 -53.82 14.83 10.81
N SER A 73 -53.61 14.99 9.50
CA SER A 73 -54.71 15.08 8.50
C SER A 73 -54.18 15.10 7.07
N SER A 74 -54.97 14.48 6.19
CA SER A 74 -54.82 14.18 4.76
C SER A 74 -55.12 15.36 3.81
N LEU A 75 -54.41 15.37 2.65
CA LEU A 75 -54.72 15.72 1.23
C LEU A 75 -56.05 16.46 0.86
N PRO A 76 -56.22 17.13 -0.32
CA PRO A 76 -55.47 17.04 -1.60
C PRO A 76 -55.23 18.38 -2.40
N SER A 77 -54.65 18.21 -3.59
CA SER A 77 -54.44 19.08 -4.77
C SER A 77 -55.34 20.31 -5.00
N SER A 78 -54.75 21.40 -5.52
CA SER A 78 -54.76 21.78 -6.96
C SER A 78 -54.50 23.28 -7.17
N SER A 79 -53.52 23.57 -8.03
CA SER A 79 -53.51 24.59 -9.10
C SER A 79 -53.58 26.11 -8.83
N ILE A 80 -52.75 26.78 -9.64
CA ILE A 80 -52.84 28.08 -10.31
C ILE A 80 -52.59 29.42 -9.59
N ALA A 81 -51.72 30.18 -10.28
CA ALA A 81 -51.72 31.61 -10.54
C ALA A 81 -50.71 32.50 -9.78
N SER A 82 -49.83 33.05 -10.60
CA SER A 82 -48.90 34.15 -10.40
C SER A 82 -49.52 35.41 -9.78
N THR A 83 -48.75 36.12 -8.96
CA THR A 83 -48.65 37.60 -8.92
C THR A 83 -47.53 37.95 -7.92
N THR A 84 -46.45 38.57 -8.39
CA THR A 84 -46.15 40.01 -8.30
C THR A 84 -45.42 40.40 -7.01
N SER A 85 -44.14 40.71 -7.22
CA SER A 85 -43.27 41.66 -6.54
C SER A 85 -43.72 42.26 -5.19
N ALA A 86 -42.92 42.00 -4.16
CA ALA A 86 -42.71 42.97 -3.09
C ALA A 86 -41.22 42.97 -2.70
N SER A 87 -40.60 44.12 -2.93
CA SER A 87 -39.27 44.48 -2.48
C SER A 87 -39.21 44.46 -0.96
N THR A 88 -38.24 43.76 -0.39
CA THR A 88 -37.84 43.93 1.02
C THR A 88 -36.39 44.39 1.10
N THR A 89 -36.28 45.50 1.81
CA THR A 89 -35.15 46.37 2.01
C THR A 89 -34.40 45.92 3.27
N SER A 90 -33.07 45.92 3.18
CA SER A 90 -32.07 46.05 4.26
C SER A 90 -31.90 44.95 5.31
N ALA A 91 -30.68 44.45 5.42
CA ALA A 91 -29.89 44.58 6.65
C ALA A 91 -28.39 44.40 6.34
N SER A 92 -27.63 45.49 6.47
CA SER A 92 -26.17 45.49 6.46
C SER A 92 -25.67 44.84 7.75
N THR A 93 -24.95 43.74 7.64
CA THR A 93 -24.26 43.11 8.76
C THR A 93 -22.89 43.74 8.95
N THR A 94 -22.73 44.40 10.10
CA THR A 94 -21.50 45.00 10.61
C THR A 94 -20.44 43.91 10.84
N SER A 95 -19.28 44.05 10.20
CA SER A 95 -18.11 43.21 10.42
C SER A 95 -17.52 43.50 11.81
N ALA A 96 -17.40 42.48 12.66
CA ALA A 96 -16.67 42.56 13.91
C ALA A 96 -15.16 42.39 13.62
N SER A 97 -14.39 43.42 13.95
CA SER A 97 -12.93 43.39 13.96
C SER A 97 -12.43 42.43 15.03
N THR A 98 -11.75 41.37 14.62
CA THR A 98 -10.99 40.50 15.52
C THR A 98 -9.56 41.00 15.63
N THR A 99 -9.21 41.40 16.86
CA THR A 99 -7.90 41.86 17.29
C THR A 99 -6.88 40.73 17.19
N SER A 100 -5.82 40.92 16.40
CA SER A 100 -4.66 40.03 16.34
C SER A 100 -3.88 40.08 17.66
N ALA A 101 -3.73 38.93 18.32
CA ALA A 101 -2.82 38.78 19.45
C ALA A 101 -1.39 38.55 18.93
N SER A 102 -0.48 39.43 19.33
CA SER A 102 0.95 39.36 19.06
C SER A 102 1.58 38.15 19.74
N THR A 103 2.19 37.26 18.95
CA THR A 103 3.02 36.16 19.46
C THR A 103 4.46 36.63 19.60
N THR A 104 4.90 36.70 20.85
CA THR A 104 6.30 36.94 21.24
C THR A 104 7.13 35.70 20.92
N SER A 105 8.12 35.85 20.04
CA SER A 105 9.10 34.81 19.71
C SER A 105 10.06 34.57 20.88
N ALA A 106 10.13 33.33 21.37
CA ALA A 106 11.19 32.88 22.27
C ALA A 106 12.34 32.30 21.43
N SER A 107 13.47 33.01 21.42
CA SER A 107 14.74 32.53 20.87
C SER A 107 15.32 31.46 21.79
N THR A 108 15.40 30.21 21.32
CA THR A 108 16.14 29.16 22.00
C THR A 108 17.46 28.89 21.29
N THR A 109 18.50 29.17 22.06
CA THR A 109 19.93 29.06 21.79
C THR A 109 20.35 27.65 21.38
N SER A 110 21.09 27.55 20.28
CA SER A 110 21.77 26.34 19.83
C SER A 110 22.88 25.95 20.82
N ALA A 111 22.79 24.75 21.41
CA ALA A 111 23.87 24.16 22.20
C ALA A 111 24.81 23.38 21.28
N SER A 112 26.05 23.86 21.14
CA SER A 112 27.15 23.13 20.50
C SER A 112 27.56 21.94 21.35
N THR A 113 27.40 20.73 20.84
CA THR A 113 27.94 19.51 21.45
C THR A 113 29.34 19.22 20.93
N THR A 114 30.28 19.39 21.85
CA THR A 114 31.71 19.07 21.78
C THR A 114 31.93 17.60 21.43
N SER A 115 32.70 17.33 20.37
CA SER A 115 33.17 16.00 20.01
C SER A 115 34.28 15.54 20.98
N THR A 116 34.01 14.50 21.77
CA THR A 116 35.03 13.83 22.59
C THR A 116 35.79 12.81 21.75
N LEU A 117 37.08 13.07 21.56
CA LEU A 117 38.06 12.12 21.00
C LEU A 117 38.28 10.96 21.98
N THR A 118 37.86 9.76 21.60
CA THR A 118 38.14 8.54 22.36
C THR A 118 39.47 7.96 21.91
N THR A 119 40.49 8.14 22.76
CA THR A 119 41.84 7.60 22.62
C THR A 119 41.84 6.07 22.64
N SER A 120 42.43 5.46 21.61
CA SER A 120 42.66 4.01 21.54
C SER A 120 43.74 3.58 22.55
N ALA A 121 43.38 2.71 23.50
CA ALA A 121 44.35 2.10 24.41
C ALA A 121 45.05 0.92 23.70
N SER A 122 46.39 0.97 23.67
CA SER A 122 47.25 -0.12 23.20
C SER A 122 47.32 -1.22 24.27
N THR A 123 46.90 -2.42 23.91
CA THR A 123 47.04 -3.62 24.75
C THR A 123 48.42 -4.26 24.52
N THR A 124 49.26 -4.16 25.54
CA THR A 124 50.56 -4.83 25.67
C THR A 124 50.36 -6.35 25.78
N SER A 125 50.98 -7.12 24.88
CA SER A 125 51.02 -8.58 24.94
C SER A 125 52.05 -9.05 25.97
N THR A 126 51.61 -9.82 26.97
CA THR A 126 52.49 -10.54 27.89
C THR A 126 52.84 -11.92 27.31
N LEU A 127 54.14 -12.15 27.09
CA LEU A 127 54.72 -13.45 26.76
C LEU A 127 54.76 -14.31 28.03
N THR A 128 53.98 -15.40 28.04
CA THR A 128 54.05 -16.43 29.08
C THR A 128 54.82 -17.64 28.54
N THR A 129 56.00 -17.86 29.10
CA THR A 129 56.89 -19.01 28.87
C THR A 129 56.25 -20.30 29.36
N GLY A 130 56.35 -21.34 28.53
CA GLY A 130 55.59 -22.58 28.63
C GLY A 130 56.03 -23.60 29.67
N THR A 131 55.08 -24.47 29.99
CA THR A 131 55.28 -25.78 30.60
C THR A 131 55.08 -26.86 29.54
N LEU A 132 56.12 -27.68 29.36
CA LEU A 132 56.13 -28.84 28.47
C LEU A 132 55.24 -29.94 29.06
N THR A 133 54.07 -30.14 28.47
CA THR A 133 53.16 -31.24 28.80
C THR A 133 53.26 -32.32 27.73
N THR A 134 53.64 -33.52 28.17
CA THR A 134 53.75 -34.75 27.38
C THR A 134 52.46 -35.04 26.60
N SER A 135 52.54 -35.00 25.27
CA SER A 135 51.42 -35.24 24.37
C SER A 135 51.11 -36.73 24.25
N THR A 136 49.94 -37.14 24.74
CA THR A 136 49.30 -38.39 24.35
C THR A 136 48.73 -38.24 22.94
N LEU A 137 49.10 -39.16 22.03
CA LEU A 137 48.61 -39.22 20.67
C LEU A 137 47.11 -39.55 20.65
N THR A 138 46.27 -38.52 20.58
CA THR A 138 44.84 -38.66 20.37
C THR A 138 44.57 -38.79 18.88
N THR A 139 44.22 -40.00 18.43
CA THR A 139 43.76 -40.29 17.07
C THR A 139 42.55 -39.41 16.73
N SER A 140 42.76 -38.40 15.87
CA SER A 140 41.70 -37.50 15.42
C SER A 140 40.75 -38.27 14.49
N ALA A 141 39.55 -38.56 14.99
CA ALA A 141 38.46 -39.05 14.15
C ALA A 141 38.15 -37.98 13.08
N SER A 142 38.25 -38.36 11.81
CA SER A 142 37.89 -37.50 10.69
C SER A 142 36.39 -37.26 10.74
N THR A 143 35.99 -36.08 11.20
CA THR A 143 34.60 -35.64 11.14
C THR A 143 34.28 -35.35 9.66
N THR A 144 33.46 -36.20 9.05
CA THR A 144 32.81 -35.90 7.77
C THR A 144 31.92 -34.68 7.98
N SER A 145 32.43 -33.51 7.60
CA SER A 145 31.67 -32.27 7.57
C SER A 145 30.57 -32.43 6.52
N SER A 146 29.32 -32.54 6.97
CA SER A 146 28.16 -32.40 6.10
C SER A 146 28.22 -31.03 5.43
N ALA A 147 27.94 -30.97 4.12
CA ALA A 147 27.82 -29.71 3.42
C ALA A 147 26.74 -28.85 4.11
N PRO A 148 26.93 -27.52 4.22
CA PRO A 148 25.91 -26.61 4.73
C PRO A 148 24.60 -26.79 3.94
N PRO A 149 23.43 -26.73 4.61
CA PRO A 149 22.16 -26.81 3.91
C PRO A 149 22.03 -25.66 2.90
N THR A 150 21.63 -25.98 1.67
CA THR A 150 21.33 -24.97 0.65
C THR A 150 20.06 -24.24 1.02
N VAL A 151 20.14 -22.92 1.19
CA VAL A 151 18.97 -22.06 1.39
C VAL A 151 18.42 -21.67 0.01
N THR A 152 17.12 -21.88 -0.20
CA THR A 152 16.39 -21.47 -1.40
C THR A 152 15.37 -20.40 -1.02
N THR A 153 14.98 -19.54 -1.94
CA THR A 153 13.91 -18.54 -1.73
C THR A 153 12.59 -19.05 -2.31
N CYS A 154 11.51 -18.80 -1.60
CA CYS A 154 10.15 -19.13 -2.02
C CYS A 154 9.29 -17.88 -2.13
N GLU A 155 8.42 -17.86 -3.14
CA GLU A 155 7.40 -16.83 -3.28
C GLU A 155 6.34 -17.03 -2.19
N LEU A 156 6.18 -16.01 -1.34
CA LEU A 156 5.09 -15.93 -0.38
C LEU A 156 3.81 -15.43 -1.09
N GLY A 157 3.97 -14.43 -1.95
CA GLY A 157 2.92 -13.87 -2.77
C GLY A 157 2.95 -12.35 -2.80
N THR A 158 1.82 -11.76 -3.16
CA THR A 158 1.66 -10.32 -3.29
C THR A 158 1.31 -9.66 -1.96
N ALA A 159 2.12 -8.70 -1.53
CA ALA A 159 1.80 -7.77 -0.45
C ALA A 159 1.08 -6.53 -0.98
N MET A 160 0.10 -6.06 -0.22
CA MET A 160 -0.59 -4.78 -0.42
C MET A 160 -0.38 -3.87 0.78
N GLY A 161 -0.15 -2.58 0.53
CA GLY A 161 -0.10 -1.58 1.58
C GLY A 161 -1.49 -1.33 2.17
N TRP A 162 -1.55 -1.27 3.50
CA TRP A 162 -2.74 -0.92 4.27
C TRP A 162 -2.41 0.15 5.31
N LEU A 163 -3.14 1.27 5.28
CA LEU A 163 -3.12 2.36 6.24
C LEU A 163 -4.32 2.24 7.18
N GLU A 164 -4.04 2.10 8.47
CA GLU A 164 -5.09 1.92 9.48
C GLU A 164 -6.07 3.09 9.50
N GLY A 165 -7.36 2.78 9.29
CA GLY A 165 -8.46 3.76 9.33
C GLY A 165 -8.74 4.49 8.02
N ASP A 166 -7.78 4.53 7.09
CA ASP A 166 -7.87 5.33 5.86
C ASP A 166 -7.92 4.50 4.57
N SER A 167 -7.42 3.26 4.58
CA SER A 167 -7.42 2.40 3.39
C SER A 167 -8.82 2.12 2.83
N ILE A 168 -8.95 2.28 1.52
CA ILE A 168 -10.16 1.97 0.77
C ILE A 168 -9.94 0.71 -0.06
N THR A 169 -10.90 -0.21 -0.02
CA THR A 169 -10.79 -1.48 -0.75
C THR A 169 -10.95 -1.29 -2.26
N LEU A 170 -10.07 -1.91 -3.05
CA LEU A 170 -10.08 -1.79 -4.51
C LEU A 170 -11.37 -2.30 -5.17
N ASN A 171 -12.05 -3.27 -4.53
CA ASN A 171 -13.32 -3.81 -5.01
C ASN A 171 -14.49 -2.81 -4.98
N THR A 172 -14.32 -1.63 -4.38
CA THR A 172 -15.31 -0.53 -4.43
C THR A 172 -15.28 0.23 -5.76
N GLN A 173 -14.22 0.06 -6.56
CA GLN A 173 -14.05 0.72 -7.87
C GLN A 173 -14.80 -0.01 -9.00
N SER A 174 -16.00 -0.54 -8.71
CA SER A 174 -16.77 -1.35 -9.63
C SER A 174 -17.14 -0.56 -10.90
N GLY A 175 -16.59 -0.95 -12.05
CA GLY A 175 -16.85 -0.30 -13.34
C GLY A 175 -15.70 -0.42 -14.34
N ASN A 176 -14.46 -0.46 -13.85
CA ASN A 176 -13.25 -0.40 -14.68
C ASN A 176 -12.47 -1.73 -14.75
N GLY A 177 -13.07 -2.85 -14.31
CA GLY A 177 -12.36 -4.14 -14.25
C GLY A 177 -11.41 -4.31 -13.06
N CYS A 178 -11.31 -3.31 -12.17
CA CYS A 178 -10.48 -3.32 -10.96
C CYS A 178 -11.09 -4.10 -9.77
N ASN A 179 -12.02 -5.03 -10.01
CA ASN A 179 -12.63 -5.87 -8.96
C ASN A 179 -11.63 -6.92 -8.46
N ARG A 180 -10.62 -6.47 -7.73
CA ARG A 180 -9.59 -7.30 -7.09
C ARG A 180 -9.49 -6.99 -5.60
N TRP A 181 -8.80 -7.88 -4.89
CA TRP A 181 -8.43 -7.67 -3.50
C TRP A 181 -7.25 -6.70 -3.40
N GLY A 182 -7.12 -6.04 -2.26
CA GLY A 182 -6.15 -5.01 -1.96
C GLY A 182 -6.81 -3.66 -1.64
N TRP A 183 -5.95 -2.69 -1.35
CA TRP A 183 -6.34 -1.36 -0.91
C TRP A 183 -5.63 -0.27 -1.70
N TYR A 184 -6.17 0.93 -1.59
CA TYR A 184 -5.54 2.16 -2.04
C TYR A 184 -5.81 3.25 -1.00
N GLU A 185 -4.95 4.25 -1.00
CA GLU A 185 -5.05 5.44 -0.16
C GLU A 185 -5.44 6.65 -1.01
N THR A 186 -6.03 7.68 -0.42
CA THR A 186 -6.30 8.97 -1.10
C THR A 186 -5.55 10.13 -0.42
N PRO A 187 -4.21 10.08 -0.36
CA PRO A 187 -3.48 11.08 0.39
C PRO A 187 -3.47 12.41 -0.36
N THR A 188 -3.53 13.50 0.41
CA THR A 188 -3.20 14.83 -0.08
C THR A 188 -1.69 15.01 -0.20
N LEU A 189 -1.25 15.97 -1.02
CA LEU A 189 0.17 16.33 -1.10
C LEU A 189 0.72 16.78 0.27
N ALA A 190 -0.10 17.46 1.07
CA ALA A 190 0.30 17.93 2.41
C ALA A 190 0.55 16.75 3.37
N GLU A 191 -0.30 15.72 3.34
CA GLU A 191 -0.11 14.51 4.13
C GLU A 191 1.16 13.76 3.71
N LEU A 192 1.41 13.63 2.40
CA LEU A 192 2.66 13.01 1.93
C LEU A 192 3.90 13.83 2.30
N GLN A 193 3.81 15.17 2.37
CA GLN A 193 4.92 16.01 2.82
C GLN A 193 5.23 15.85 4.32
N ILE A 194 4.25 15.42 5.12
CA ILE A 194 4.48 15.00 6.52
C ILE A 194 5.00 13.56 6.57
N GLY A 195 4.56 12.74 5.62
CA GLY A 195 4.84 11.32 5.54
C GLY A 195 3.67 10.51 6.09
N ILE A 196 3.29 9.47 5.36
CA ILE A 196 2.30 8.48 5.78
C ILE A 196 2.96 7.10 5.83
N SER A 197 2.43 6.19 6.64
CA SER A 197 2.98 4.85 6.83
C SER A 197 1.90 3.84 7.15
N GLY A 198 2.06 2.61 6.69
CA GLY A 198 1.14 1.53 6.97
C GLY A 198 1.82 0.16 6.94
N ILE A 199 1.01 -0.89 7.07
CA ILE A 199 1.45 -2.28 7.10
C ILE A 199 1.39 -2.88 5.70
N LEU A 200 2.33 -3.77 5.38
CA LEU A 200 2.31 -4.61 4.18
C LEU A 200 1.71 -5.98 4.53
N TYR A 201 0.60 -6.31 3.86
CA TYR A 201 -0.14 -7.56 4.08
C TYR A 201 -0.11 -8.47 2.86
N VAL A 202 0.32 -9.72 3.05
CA VAL A 202 0.21 -10.80 2.05
C VAL A 202 -1.00 -11.68 2.36
N GLY A 203 -1.69 -12.16 1.33
CA GLY A 203 -2.73 -13.19 1.49
C GLY A 203 -4.07 -12.68 2.03
N ALA A 204 -4.32 -11.38 2.01
CA ALA A 204 -5.59 -10.76 2.43
C ALA A 204 -6.75 -11.00 1.44
N GLY A 205 -7.04 -12.28 1.15
CA GLY A 205 -8.12 -12.67 0.27
C GLY A 205 -9.46 -12.09 0.74
N GLY A 206 -10.21 -11.47 -0.18
CA GLY A 206 -11.47 -10.81 0.16
C GLY A 206 -11.32 -9.50 0.94
N ASN A 207 -10.11 -8.94 1.03
CA ASN A 207 -9.78 -7.78 1.88
C ASN A 207 -9.96 -8.06 3.38
N ASP A 208 -9.84 -9.32 3.80
CA ASP A 208 -9.93 -9.72 5.20
C ASP A 208 -8.53 -9.77 5.82
N ILE A 209 -8.22 -8.75 6.64
CA ILE A 209 -6.93 -8.62 7.34
C ILE A 209 -6.74 -9.75 8.36
N ALA A 210 -7.81 -10.35 8.88
CA ALA A 210 -7.69 -11.46 9.82
C ALA A 210 -7.07 -12.72 9.20
N ASN A 211 -7.07 -12.82 7.86
CA ASN A 211 -6.43 -13.90 7.12
C ASN A 211 -5.12 -13.45 6.46
N ALA A 212 -4.63 -12.25 6.77
CA ALA A 212 -3.44 -11.70 6.15
C ALA A 212 -2.19 -11.95 7.01
N ILE A 213 -1.04 -12.04 6.35
CA ILE A 213 0.27 -12.12 7.01
C ILE A 213 0.90 -10.72 6.93
N ASN A 214 1.23 -10.15 8.09
CA ASN A 214 2.08 -8.96 8.14
C ASN A 214 3.51 -9.34 7.75
N VAL A 215 4.06 -8.67 6.73
CA VAL A 215 5.42 -8.91 6.23
C VAL A 215 6.34 -7.69 6.42
N GLY A 216 5.85 -6.63 7.05
CA GLY A 216 6.58 -5.40 7.34
C GLY A 216 5.76 -4.14 7.11
N ASP A 217 6.45 -3.04 6.90
CA ASP A 217 5.86 -1.70 6.79
C ASP A 217 6.15 -1.07 5.42
N TRP A 218 5.30 -0.11 5.04
CA TRP A 218 5.57 0.82 3.97
C TRP A 218 5.47 2.27 4.47
N THR A 219 6.22 3.17 3.84
CA THR A 219 6.13 4.62 4.08
C THR A 219 6.09 5.35 2.75
N ALA A 220 5.38 6.47 2.68
CA ALA A 220 5.38 7.34 1.51
C ALA A 220 5.64 8.79 1.93
N PHE A 221 6.58 9.45 1.24
CA PHE A 221 6.98 10.82 1.50
C PHE A 221 7.06 11.64 0.21
N ALA A 222 6.52 12.86 0.22
CA ALA A 222 6.63 13.82 -0.88
C ALA A 222 7.63 14.93 -0.55
N SER A 223 8.54 15.19 -1.50
CA SER A 223 9.38 16.39 -1.48
C SER A 223 8.54 17.68 -1.65
N PRO A 224 9.11 18.86 -1.33
CA PRO A 224 8.43 20.15 -1.54
C PRO A 224 8.00 20.40 -3.00
N THR A 225 8.65 19.75 -3.97
CA THR A 225 8.32 19.83 -5.40
C THR A 225 7.29 18.79 -5.84
N GLY A 226 6.78 17.96 -4.93
CA GLY A 226 5.77 16.94 -5.24
C GLY A 226 6.32 15.60 -5.71
N GLY A 227 7.64 15.37 -5.66
CA GLY A 227 8.21 14.04 -5.93
C GLY A 227 8.00 13.09 -4.75
N VAL A 228 7.24 12.02 -4.95
CA VAL A 228 6.83 11.01 -3.97
C VAL A 228 7.75 9.79 -4.04
N THR A 229 8.29 9.41 -2.88
CA THR A 229 9.08 8.19 -2.67
C THR A 229 8.33 7.27 -1.73
N VAL A 230 8.14 6.02 -2.12
CA VAL A 230 7.60 4.94 -1.30
C VAL A 230 8.76 4.03 -0.91
N THR A 231 8.86 3.73 0.38
CA THR A 231 9.84 2.81 0.94
C THR A 231 9.12 1.61 1.55
N TYR A 232 9.57 0.42 1.19
CA TYR A 232 9.20 -0.87 1.75
C TYR A 232 10.26 -1.27 2.76
N SER A 233 9.84 -1.65 3.97
CA SER A 233 10.72 -2.11 5.04
C SER A 233 10.16 -3.43 5.59
N LEU A 234 10.74 -4.55 5.17
CA LEU A 234 10.21 -5.86 5.49
C LEU A 234 10.75 -6.40 6.83
N ASP A 235 9.92 -7.18 7.51
CA ASP A 235 10.29 -7.87 8.73
C ASP A 235 11.40 -8.91 8.47
N PRO A 236 12.25 -9.22 9.46
CA PRO A 236 13.30 -10.22 9.32
C PRO A 236 12.77 -11.57 8.83
N GLY A 237 13.29 -12.04 7.70
CA GLY A 237 12.85 -13.29 7.06
C GLY A 237 11.99 -13.08 5.82
N TYR A 238 11.63 -11.85 5.49
CA TYR A 238 10.98 -11.51 4.22
C TYR A 238 11.88 -10.64 3.33
N PHE A 239 11.67 -10.76 2.03
CA PHE A 239 12.41 -10.01 1.01
C PHE A 239 11.46 -9.54 -0.08
N ILE A 240 11.68 -8.33 -0.60
CA ILE A 240 10.94 -7.83 -1.76
C ILE A 240 11.67 -8.24 -3.04
N ASP A 241 10.92 -8.84 -3.96
CA ASP A 241 11.38 -9.31 -5.27
C ASP A 241 10.85 -8.43 -6.40
N GLU A 242 9.71 -7.76 -6.20
CA GLU A 242 9.19 -6.76 -7.14
C GLU A 242 8.45 -5.67 -6.35
N ALA A 243 8.52 -4.43 -6.81
CA ALA A 243 7.80 -3.30 -6.25
C ALA A 243 6.97 -2.61 -7.34
N HIS A 244 5.69 -2.44 -7.06
CA HIS A 244 4.72 -1.78 -7.93
C HIS A 244 4.04 -0.66 -7.16
N ILE A 245 4.10 0.56 -7.69
CA ILE A 245 3.47 1.73 -7.07
C ILE A 245 2.65 2.44 -8.13
N ASP A 246 1.40 2.72 -7.83
CA ASP A 246 0.54 3.54 -8.68
C ASP A 246 0.12 4.81 -7.95
N LEU A 247 0.31 5.96 -8.59
CA LEU A 247 -0.03 7.27 -8.04
C LEU A 247 -0.62 8.13 -9.15
N ASP A 248 -1.94 8.20 -9.20
CA ASP A 248 -2.68 8.96 -10.22
C ASP A 248 -3.99 9.51 -9.63
N CYS A 249 -4.89 10.03 -10.47
CA CYS A 249 -6.18 10.57 -10.08
C CYS A 249 -7.31 9.54 -10.22
N LEU A 250 -8.28 9.60 -9.31
CA LEU A 250 -9.50 8.80 -9.44
C LEU A 250 -10.33 9.22 -10.69
N PRO A 251 -11.11 8.29 -11.29
CA PRO A 251 -11.26 6.88 -10.91
C PRO A 251 -10.05 6.03 -11.32
N ILE A 252 -9.81 4.94 -10.60
CA ILE A 252 -8.74 3.99 -10.93
C ILE A 252 -9.08 3.28 -12.25
N ASP A 253 -8.23 3.43 -13.26
CA ASP A 253 -8.35 2.76 -14.56
C ASP A 253 -7.28 1.68 -14.76
N THR A 254 -6.28 1.64 -13.88
CA THR A 254 -5.13 0.76 -13.94
C THR A 254 -5.25 -0.34 -12.89
N CYS A 255 -5.53 -1.56 -13.33
CA CYS A 255 -5.90 -2.67 -12.43
C CYS A 255 -4.85 -3.77 -12.33
N ALA A 256 -3.83 -3.76 -13.19
CA ALA A 256 -2.78 -4.77 -13.20
C ALA A 256 -1.46 -4.19 -12.69
N PRO A 257 -0.72 -4.88 -11.79
CA PRO A 257 0.56 -4.37 -11.28
C PRO A 257 1.58 -4.01 -12.38
N GLY A 258 1.56 -4.76 -13.49
CA GLY A 258 2.39 -4.48 -14.67
C GLY A 258 2.04 -3.19 -15.43
N GLN A 259 0.95 -2.51 -15.08
CA GLN A 259 0.50 -1.26 -15.70
C GLN A 259 0.68 -0.04 -14.80
N TYR A 260 1.05 -0.23 -13.53
CA TYR A 260 1.21 0.88 -12.60
C TYR A 260 2.29 1.86 -13.04
N THR A 261 2.14 3.10 -12.59
CA THR A 261 3.07 4.20 -12.90
C THR A 261 4.53 3.84 -12.61
N PHE A 262 4.80 3.10 -11.53
CA PHE A 262 6.12 2.55 -11.21
C PHE A 262 6.10 1.02 -11.14
N ASN A 263 7.09 0.42 -11.81
CA ASN A 263 7.37 -1.01 -11.76
C ASN A 263 8.90 -1.18 -11.68
N SER A 264 9.40 -1.87 -10.64
CA SER A 264 10.84 -2.10 -10.48
C SER A 264 11.39 -3.21 -11.38
N GLY A 265 10.53 -4.09 -11.89
CA GLY A 265 10.91 -5.43 -12.32
C GLY A 265 11.48 -6.26 -11.17
N ALA A 266 12.20 -7.33 -11.52
CA ALA A 266 12.85 -8.21 -10.56
C ALA A 266 13.94 -7.51 -9.75
N LEU A 267 13.92 -7.71 -8.44
CA LEU A 267 14.84 -7.18 -7.43
C LEU A 267 15.65 -8.33 -6.82
N PRO A 268 16.85 -8.06 -6.28
CA PRO A 268 17.71 -9.11 -5.74
C PRO A 268 17.33 -9.49 -4.29
N ASN A 269 16.04 -9.71 -4.00
CA ASN A 269 15.52 -10.06 -2.67
C ASN A 269 16.01 -9.11 -1.56
N LEU A 270 15.50 -7.88 -1.55
CA LEU A 270 15.95 -6.84 -0.61
C LEU A 270 15.08 -6.81 0.66
N PRO A 271 15.64 -6.59 1.86
CA PRO A 271 14.84 -6.37 3.07
C PRO A 271 14.24 -4.95 3.13
N VAL A 272 14.87 -4.00 2.44
CA VAL A 272 14.42 -2.61 2.33
C VAL A 272 14.58 -2.16 0.90
N TYR A 273 13.56 -1.51 0.36
CA TYR A 273 13.58 -0.97 -1.01
C TYR A 273 12.82 0.35 -1.07
N ALA A 274 13.33 1.30 -1.84
CA ALA A 274 12.61 2.52 -2.18
C ALA A 274 12.67 2.74 -3.69
N ASN A 275 11.60 3.27 -4.29
CA ASN A 275 11.65 3.60 -5.71
C ASN A 275 12.73 4.67 -5.98
N PRO A 276 13.72 4.40 -6.85
CA PRO A 276 14.85 5.30 -7.03
C PRO A 276 14.47 6.59 -7.77
N THR A 277 13.39 6.54 -8.57
CA THR A 277 12.84 7.71 -9.26
C THR A 277 11.54 8.12 -8.58
N PRO A 278 11.48 9.29 -7.93
CA PRO A 278 10.27 9.77 -7.29
C PRO A 278 9.12 9.95 -8.30
N LEU A 279 7.93 9.46 -7.94
CA LEU A 279 6.70 9.66 -8.70
C LEU A 279 6.25 11.11 -8.56
N GLN A 280 5.77 11.74 -9.62
CA GLN A 280 5.22 13.09 -9.48
C GLN A 280 3.80 13.02 -8.93
N TYR A 281 3.53 13.77 -7.86
CA TYR A 281 2.18 13.91 -7.33
C TYR A 281 1.26 14.54 -8.40
N PRO A 282 0.12 13.90 -8.72
CA PRO A 282 -0.69 14.31 -9.86
C PRO A 282 -1.51 15.56 -9.54
N THR A 283 -1.82 16.34 -10.58
CA THR A 283 -2.80 17.44 -10.49
C THR A 283 -4.16 16.95 -10.96
N CYS A 284 -5.04 16.63 -10.01
CA CYS A 284 -6.36 16.08 -10.32
C CYS A 284 -7.37 17.17 -10.68
N SER A 285 -8.05 17.00 -11.81
CA SER A 285 -9.04 17.94 -12.32
C SER A 285 -10.46 17.61 -11.84
N GLY A 286 -11.37 18.58 -11.91
CA GLY A 286 -12.80 18.35 -11.64
C GLY A 286 -13.13 17.97 -10.18
N GLY A 287 -12.23 18.25 -9.23
CA GLY A 287 -12.39 17.85 -7.83
C GLY A 287 -12.09 16.37 -7.56
N SER A 288 -11.51 15.66 -8.53
CA SER A 288 -10.99 14.31 -8.30
C SER A 288 -9.84 14.31 -7.29
N GLN A 289 -9.67 13.21 -6.58
CA GLN A 289 -8.62 13.00 -5.59
C GLN A 289 -7.50 12.15 -6.19
N ALA A 290 -6.28 12.35 -5.71
CA ALA A 290 -5.19 11.42 -5.98
C ALA A 290 -5.45 10.10 -5.25
N TYR A 291 -4.97 8.99 -5.81
CA TYR A 291 -4.90 7.71 -5.15
C TYR A 291 -3.46 7.21 -5.12
N LEU A 292 -3.14 6.38 -4.13
CA LEU A 292 -1.86 5.70 -4.00
C LEU A 292 -2.09 4.20 -3.77
N ILE A 293 -1.55 3.35 -4.65
CA ILE A 293 -1.50 1.90 -4.48
C ILE A 293 -0.06 1.48 -4.20
N ILE A 294 0.15 0.77 -3.10
CA ILE A 294 1.44 0.13 -2.78
C ILE A 294 1.28 -1.38 -2.93
N HIS A 295 2.11 -1.98 -3.77
CA HIS A 295 2.10 -3.42 -4.04
C HIS A 295 3.54 -3.95 -4.13
N GLY A 296 3.77 -5.18 -3.70
CA GLY A 296 5.07 -5.83 -3.85
C GLY A 296 4.99 -7.34 -3.92
N SER A 297 5.90 -7.98 -4.65
CA SER A 297 6.09 -9.43 -4.59
C SER A 297 7.06 -9.76 -3.46
N ILE A 298 6.66 -10.68 -2.58
CA ILE A 298 7.38 -11.01 -1.34
C ILE A 298 7.88 -12.44 -1.39
N ASN A 299 9.15 -12.61 -1.07
CA ASN A 299 9.84 -13.88 -0.92
C ASN A 299 10.24 -14.13 0.54
N TYR A 300 10.49 -15.39 0.88
CA TYR A 300 11.06 -15.79 2.16
C TYR A 300 12.09 -16.92 1.97
N PRO A 301 13.12 -17.02 2.83
CA PRO A 301 14.11 -18.08 2.75
C PRO A 301 13.53 -19.37 3.34
N THR A 302 13.81 -20.50 2.69
CA THR A 302 13.46 -21.82 3.19
C THR A 302 14.57 -22.83 2.91
N SER A 303 14.67 -23.84 3.78
CA SER A 303 15.49 -25.04 3.54
C SER A 303 14.67 -26.17 2.89
N ALA A 304 13.35 -25.98 2.71
CA ALA A 304 12.50 -26.96 2.06
C ALA A 304 12.76 -26.98 0.55
N THR A 305 12.62 -28.17 -0.04
CA THR A 305 12.71 -28.36 -1.50
C THR A 305 11.46 -27.89 -2.23
N THR A 306 10.37 -27.67 -1.50
CA THR A 306 9.08 -27.22 -2.02
C THR A 306 8.58 -26.05 -1.20
N CYS A 307 8.10 -25.00 -1.87
CA CYS A 307 7.43 -23.87 -1.23
C CYS A 307 6.05 -24.33 -0.77
N GLU A 308 5.80 -24.33 0.53
CA GLU A 308 4.45 -24.52 1.04
C GLU A 308 3.66 -23.22 0.85
N PRO A 309 2.35 -23.30 0.57
CA PRO A 309 1.49 -22.12 0.54
C PRO A 309 1.57 -21.40 1.89
N PRO A 310 1.60 -20.06 1.92
CA PRO A 310 1.49 -19.32 3.16
C PRO A 310 0.23 -19.72 3.92
N VAL A 311 0.37 -19.95 5.22
CA VAL A 311 -0.75 -20.12 6.15
C VAL A 311 -0.78 -18.91 7.05
N ALA A 312 -1.89 -18.17 7.04
CA ALA A 312 -2.12 -17.10 8.01
C ALA A 312 -2.20 -17.70 9.42
N THR A 313 -1.38 -17.18 10.34
CA THR A 313 -1.28 -17.67 11.73
C THR A 313 -2.13 -16.87 12.68
#